data_AF-I8QXT1-F1
#
_entry.id   AF-I8QXT1-F1
#
_cell.length_a   1.000
_cell.length_b   1.000
_cell.length_c   1.000
_cell.angle_alpha   90.00
_cell.angle_beta   90.00
_cell.angle_gamma   90.00
#
_symmetry.space_group_name_H-M   'P 1'
#
loop_
_entity.id
_entity.type
_entity.pdbx_description
1 polymer ?
#
loop_
_entity_poly.entity_id
_entity_poly.type
_entity_poly.pdbx_seq_one_letter_code
_entity_poly.pdbx_strand_id
1 'polypeptide(L)' 'MIFKVIMLTLLFVLFSFIEVPRLVREKKVKEVVVFFVFLIAGYVFNLLYLLNVQITSTNRIINHLLKPIEKFWGQ' A
#
# COMPACT_ATOMS: atom_id res chain seq x y z
N MET A 1 3.34 -4.50 19.19
CA MET A 1 3.67 -3.66 18.01
C MET A 1 4.76 -4.32 17.17
N ILE A 2 5.94 -4.57 17.73
CA ILE A 2 7.07 -5.26 17.07
C ILE A 2 6.69 -6.63 16.48
N PHE A 3 5.97 -7.47 17.25
CA PHE A 3 5.52 -8.78 16.75
C PHE A 3 4.67 -8.70 15.46
N LYS A 4 3.80 -7.68 15.34
CA LYS A 4 2.97 -7.47 14.15
C LYS A 4 3.81 -7.07 12.94
N VAL A 5 4.84 -6.24 13.14
CA VAL A 5 5.77 -5.84 12.09
C VAL A 5 6.57 -7.05 11.60
N ILE A 6 7.11 -7.86 12.51
CA ILE A 6 7.85 -9.09 12.17
C ILE A 6 6.98 -10.03 11.34
N MET A 7 5.74 -10.26 11.78
CA MET A 7 4.80 -11.15 11.09
C MET A 7 4.42 -10.61 9.69
N LEU A 8 4.23 -9.30 9.57
CA LEU A 8 4.00 -8.64 8.28
C LEU A 8 5.21 -8.82 7.35
N THR A 9 6.42 -8.54 7.83
CA THR A 9 7.65 -8.69 7.02
C THR A 9 7.82 -10.13 6.54
N LEU A 10 7.61 -11.12 7.42
CA LEU A 10 7.65 -12.54 7.08
C LEU A 10 6.69 -12.90 5.95
N LEU A 11 5.48 -12.35 5.99
CA LEU A 11 4.44 -12.60 5.00
C LEU A 11 4.81 -12.04 3.62
N PHE A 12 5.39 -10.83 3.57
CA PHE A 12 5.90 -10.23 2.33
C PHE A 12 7.13 -10.98 1.78
N VAL A 13 8.03 -11.43 2.65
CA VAL A 13 9.18 -12.26 2.26
C VAL A 13 8.70 -13.58 1.66
N LEU A 14 7.71 -14.23 2.28
CA LEU A 14 7.12 -15.48 1.79
C LEU A 14 6.55 -15.31 0.38
N PHE A 15 5.76 -14.25 0.15
CA PHE A 15 5.23 -13.95 -1.19
C PHE A 15 6.34 -13.70 -2.20
N SER A 16 7.37 -12.96 -1.82
CA SER A 16 8.53 -12.72 -2.69
C SER A 16 9.23 -14.04 -3.05
N PHE A 17 9.43 -14.94 -2.09
CA PHE A 17 10.06 -16.24 -2.32
C PHE A 17 9.25 -17.18 -3.21
N ILE A 18 7.93 -17.04 -3.27
CA ILE A 18 7.08 -17.88 -4.13
C ILE A 18 7.00 -17.27 -5.54
N GLU A 19 6.74 -15.97 -5.64
CA GLU A 19 6.41 -15.35 -6.93
C GLU A 19 7.66 -14.95 -7.74
N VAL A 20 8.70 -14.44 -7.08
CA VAL A 20 9.93 -14.01 -7.78
C VAL A 20 10.61 -15.15 -8.54
N PRO A 21 10.89 -16.34 -7.96
CA PRO A 21 11.54 -17.39 -8.73
C PRO A 21 10.67 -17.90 -9.88
N ARG A 22 9.34 -17.88 -9.72
CA ARG A 22 8.41 -18.23 -10.81
C ARG A 22 8.54 -17.23 -11.97
N LEU A 23 8.44 -15.94 -11.69
CA LEU A 23 8.54 -14.87 -12.69
C LEU A 23 9.92 -14.84 -13.38
N VAL A 24 10.99 -15.10 -12.63
CA VAL A 24 12.35 -15.20 -13.17
C VAL A 24 12.50 -16.44 -14.06
N ARG A 25 11.95 -17.59 -13.67
CA ARG A 25 11.95 -18.82 -14.50
C ARG A 25 11.20 -18.63 -15.82
N GLU A 26 10.10 -17.88 -15.80
CA GLU A 26 9.32 -17.55 -17.00
C GLU A 26 9.98 -16.42 -17.84
N LYS A 27 11.16 -15.90 -17.44
CA LYS A 27 11.88 -14.77 -18.08
C LYS A 27 11.06 -13.49 -18.19
N LYS A 28 10.06 -13.30 -17.34
CA LYS A 28 9.13 -12.16 -17.39
C LYS A 28 9.66 -10.99 -16.58
N VAL A 29 10.78 -10.43 -17.02
CA VAL A 29 11.52 -9.36 -16.30
C VAL A 29 10.69 -8.11 -16.04
N LYS A 30 9.78 -7.73 -16.96
CA LYS A 30 8.88 -6.58 -16.76
C LYS A 30 7.90 -6.83 -15.61
N GLU A 31 7.42 -8.05 -15.48
CA GLU A 31 6.46 -8.42 -14.44
C GLU A 31 7.14 -8.57 -13.08
N VAL A 32 8.41 -8.98 -13.04
CA VAL A 32 9.24 -8.91 -11.82
C VAL A 32 9.31 -7.47 -11.31
N VAL A 33 9.58 -6.51 -12.20
CA VAL A 33 9.64 -5.08 -11.82
C VAL A 33 8.30 -4.60 -11.27
N VAL A 34 7.19 -4.88 -11.98
CA VAL A 34 5.84 -4.49 -11.53
C VAL A 34 5.51 -5.14 -10.19
N PHE A 35 5.81 -6.43 -10.03
CA PHE A 35 5.62 -7.16 -8.78
C PHE A 35 6.36 -6.48 -7.62
N PHE A 36 7.64 -6.13 -7.80
CA PHE A 36 8.41 -5.44 -6.76
C PHE A 36 7.86 -4.05 -6.44
N VAL A 37 7.41 -3.29 -7.45
CA VAL A 37 6.78 -1.98 -7.23
C VAL A 37 5.54 -2.12 -6.34
N PHE A 38 4.64 -3.06 -6.66
CA PHE A 38 3.46 -3.32 -5.85
C PHE A 38 3.79 -3.89 -4.47
N LEU A 39 4.77 -4.79 -4.38
CA LEU A 39 5.20 -5.40 -3.13
C LEU A 39 5.76 -4.36 -2.16
N ILE A 40 6.63 -3.46 -2.65
CA ILE A 40 7.18 -2.36 -1.86
C ILE A 40 6.07 -1.39 -1.45
N ALA A 41 5.23 -0.96 -2.39
CA ALA A 41 4.13 -0.05 -2.09
C ALA A 41 3.17 -0.62 -1.02
N GLY A 42 2.76 -1.88 -1.18
CA GLY A 42 1.90 -2.56 -0.21
C GLY A 42 2.54 -2.72 1.16
N TYR A 43 3.85 -3.01 1.20
CA TYR A 43 4.60 -3.12 2.45
C TYR A 43 4.69 -1.78 3.18
N VAL A 44 5.04 -0.71 2.45
CA VAL A 44 5.11 0.65 3.01
C VAL A 44 3.75 1.10 3.54
N PHE A 45 2.66 0.89 2.79
CA PHE A 45 1.32 1.24 3.26
C PHE A 45 0.93 0.47 4.53
N ASN A 46 1.22 -0.83 4.60
CA ASN A 46 0.93 -1.62 5.80
C ASN A 46 1.78 -1.18 7.00
N LEU A 47 3.03 -0.79 6.78
CA LEU A 47 3.87 -0.21 7.84
C LEU A 47 3.30 1.10 8.36
N LEU A 48 2.93 2.03 7.47
CA LEU A 48 2.31 3.30 7.85
C LEU A 48 1.02 3.07 8.67
N TYR A 49 0.19 2.12 8.24
CA TYR A 49 -1.01 1.70 8.96
C TYR A 49 -0.69 1.16 10.36
N LEU A 50 0.29 0.26 10.48
CA LEU A 50 0.72 -0.33 11.76
C LEU A 50 1.34 0.69 12.72
N LEU A 51 2.01 1.70 12.20
CA LEU A 51 2.61 2.78 12.96
C LEU A 51 1.57 3.81 13.44
N ASN A 52 0.27 3.60 13.17
CA ASN A 52 -0.80 4.56 13.43
C ASN A 52 -0.49 5.94 12.83
N VAL A 53 0.29 5.99 11.75
CA VAL A 53 0.42 7.22 10.97
C VAL A 53 -0.97 7.47 10.40
N GLN A 54 -1.63 8.52 10.90
CA GLN A 54 -2.95 8.90 10.45
C GLN A 54 -2.84 9.35 9.00
N ILE A 55 -2.99 8.41 8.07
CA ILE A 55 -3.41 8.72 6.71
C ILE A 55 -4.79 9.36 6.90
N THR A 56 -4.87 10.68 6.73
CA THR A 56 -6.11 11.45 6.86
C THR A 56 -7.23 10.65 6.21
N SER A 57 -8.28 10.33 6.96
CA SER A 57 -9.35 9.49 6.42
C SER A 57 -9.86 10.09 5.12
N THR A 58 -10.09 9.25 4.11
CA THR A 58 -10.61 9.69 2.82
C THR A 58 -11.86 10.55 3.00
N ASN A 59 -12.70 10.23 3.99
CA ASN A 59 -13.86 11.06 4.38
C ASN A 59 -13.50 12.48 4.81
N ARG A 60 -12.38 12.67 5.53
CA ARG A 60 -11.92 14.01 5.94
C ARG A 60 -11.32 14.78 4.76
N ILE A 61 -10.66 14.11 3.83
CA ILE A 61 -10.15 14.71 2.57
C ILE A 61 -11.33 15.10 1.68
N ILE A 62 -12.27 14.19 1.46
CA ILE A 62 -13.49 14.39 0.69
C ILE A 62 -14.29 15.55 1.30
N ASN A 63 -14.50 15.58 2.62
CA ASN A 63 -15.17 16.71 3.27
C ASN A 63 -14.40 18.03 3.11
N HIS A 64 -13.07 18.01 3.04
CA HIS A 64 -12.30 19.23 2.80
C HIS A 64 -12.41 19.73 1.36
N LEU A 65 -12.52 18.82 0.40
CA LEU A 65 -12.71 19.12 -1.02
C LEU A 65 -14.15 19.48 -1.37
N LEU A 66 -15.13 18.89 -0.70
CA LEU A 66 -16.57 19.15 -0.91
C LEU A 66 -17.05 20.41 -0.21
N LYS A 67 -16.48 20.78 0.95
CA LYS A 67 -16.79 22.04 1.66
C LYS A 67 -16.80 23.29 0.76
N PRO A 68 -15.79 23.54 -0.10
CA PRO A 68 -15.83 24.69 -0.99
C PRO A 68 -16.92 24.56 -2.07
N ILE A 69 -17.26 23.35 -2.52
CA ILE A 69 -18.29 23.10 -3.54
C ILE A 69 -19.69 23.33 -2.95
N GLU A 70 -19.96 22.85 -1.73
CA GLU A 70 -21.22 23.12 -1.01
C GLU A 70 -21.44 24.63 -0.81
N LYS A 71 -20.37 25.39 -0.58
CA LYS A 71 -20.45 26.85 -0.45
C LYS A 71 -20.77 27.56 -1.77
N PHE A 72 -20.43 26.97 -2.92
CA PHE A 72 -20.72 27.51 -4.25
C PHE A 72 -22.08 27.08 -4.81
N TRP A 73 -22.59 25.90 -4.41
CA TRP A 73 -23.88 25.35 -4.85
C TRP A 73 -25.05 25.67 -3.90
N GLY A 74 -24.77 26.19 -2.70
CA GLY A 74 -25.77 26.57 -1.68
C GLY A 74 -26.30 28.00 -1.77
N GLN A 75 -26.07 28.72 -2.89
CA GLN A 75 -26.77 29.95 -3.27
C GLN A 75 -27.71 29.65 -4.45
#